data_AF-A0A2E2N0C4-F1
#
_entry.id   AF-A0A2E2N0C4-F1
#
_cell.length_a   1.000
_cell.length_b   1.000
_cell.length_c   1.000
_cell.angle_alpha   90.00
_cell.angle_beta   90.00
_cell.angle_gamma   90.00
#
_symmetry.space_group_name_H-M   'P 1'
#
loop_
_entity.id
_entity.type
_entity.pdbx_description
1 polymer ?
#
loop_
_entity_poly.entity_id
_entity_poly.type
_entity_poly.pdbx_seq_one_letter_code
_entity_poly.pdbx_strand_id
1 'polypeptide(L)'
;MSYHEAKEHAPGRLHRLFSSPYTAFDNQTSERRLHLLLALNLLVFAPMRQGRLTLRLLDGWENGDCEQHRLHFRDADIHRPQDLVNATPHTQSRPLLAPTLEEALSGAEANAMGLDSDIRLHPAKWPAFPGGLSLYTRYKVCHRLIYGEDDSYRSIRCETPAGLREIHEFHLEEGDFAVSLPHEDSPADSDDTVGLVLHAAQRSAITHWLADLAEQPLSKLMG
;
A
#
# COMPACT_ATOMS: atom_id res chain seq x y z
N MET A 1 13.76 -7.24 17.32
CA MET A 1 13.00 -8.25 16.55
C MET A 1 14.00 -9.10 15.78
N SER A 2 13.80 -10.43 15.76
CA SER A 2 14.73 -11.39 15.14
C SER A 2 14.56 -11.51 13.63
N TYR A 3 13.41 -11.10 13.10
CA TYR A 3 13.09 -11.22 11.68
C TYR A 3 13.15 -9.87 10.95
N HIS A 4 13.37 -9.93 9.63
CA HIS A 4 13.74 -8.80 8.78
C HIS A 4 12.87 -8.67 7.50
N GLU A 5 11.75 -9.38 7.46
CA GLU A 5 10.87 -9.46 6.28
C GLU A 5 10.19 -8.13 5.97
N ALA A 6 10.00 -7.27 6.99
CA ALA A 6 9.51 -5.92 6.80
C ALA A 6 10.26 -4.87 7.64
N LYS A 7 10.24 -3.63 7.16
CA LYS A 7 10.84 -2.47 7.81
C LYS A 7 10.01 -1.22 7.50
N GLU A 8 9.45 -0.60 8.54
CA GLU A 8 8.84 0.72 8.45
C GLU A 8 9.90 1.83 8.40
N HIS A 9 9.52 2.96 7.81
CA HIS A 9 10.44 4.08 7.51
C HIS A 9 11.70 3.62 6.79
N ALA A 10 11.56 2.64 5.88
CA ALA A 10 12.63 2.23 5.00
C ALA A 10 12.81 3.30 3.90
N PRO A 11 14.05 3.67 3.53
CA PRO A 11 14.29 4.52 2.38
C PRO A 11 13.75 3.88 1.11
N GLY A 12 13.02 4.66 0.32
CA GLY A 12 12.42 4.26 -0.94
C GLY A 12 12.82 5.17 -2.10
N ARG A 13 12.16 5.03 -3.25
CA ARG A 13 12.35 5.86 -4.44
C ARG A 13 12.14 7.34 -4.18
N LEU A 14 11.19 7.70 -3.32
CA LEU A 14 10.97 9.11 -2.97
C LEU A 14 12.11 9.72 -2.17
N HIS A 15 12.89 8.93 -1.42
CA HIS A 15 14.10 9.43 -0.73
C HIS A 15 15.24 9.80 -1.69
N ARG A 16 15.12 9.46 -2.98
CA ARG A 16 16.03 9.93 -4.02
C ARG A 16 15.59 11.25 -4.64
N LEU A 17 14.31 11.59 -4.51
CA LEU A 17 13.73 12.82 -5.04
C LEU A 17 13.69 13.93 -3.99
N PHE A 18 13.45 13.59 -2.73
CA PHE A 18 13.27 14.55 -1.64
C PHE A 18 14.35 14.38 -0.58
N SER A 19 14.89 15.49 -0.10
CA SER A 19 15.81 15.51 1.05
C SER A 19 15.11 15.17 2.37
N SER A 20 13.82 15.51 2.50
CA SER A 20 12.98 15.18 3.66
C SER A 20 11.59 14.70 3.20
N PRO A 21 11.45 13.45 2.71
CA PRO A 21 10.18 12.97 2.15
C PRO A 21 9.06 12.90 3.19
N TYR A 22 9.37 12.69 4.48
CA TYR A 22 8.37 12.58 5.55
C TYR A 22 7.64 13.88 5.89
N THR A 23 8.18 15.03 5.46
CA THR A 23 7.55 16.34 5.65
C THR A 23 7.21 17.01 4.32
N ALA A 24 7.58 16.39 3.20
CA ALA A 24 7.41 16.98 1.86
C ALA A 24 5.95 17.13 1.44
N PHE A 25 5.05 16.36 2.07
CA PHE A 25 3.63 16.28 1.70
C PHE A 25 2.69 16.91 2.74
N ASP A 26 3.24 17.47 3.82
CA ASP A 26 2.47 18.15 4.86
C ASP A 26 1.70 19.33 4.29
N ASN A 27 0.49 19.58 4.82
CA ASN A 27 -0.41 20.62 4.31
C ASN A 27 0.18 22.04 4.37
N GLN A 28 1.15 22.26 5.27
CA GLN A 28 1.83 23.55 5.44
C GLN A 28 3.06 23.71 4.53
N THR A 29 3.46 22.68 3.78
CA THR A 29 4.62 22.74 2.89
C THR A 29 4.28 23.58 1.65
N SER A 30 5.01 24.67 1.42
CA SER A 30 4.74 25.61 0.32
C SER A 30 4.78 24.94 -1.07
N GLU A 31 5.66 23.96 -1.24
CA GLU A 31 5.84 23.23 -2.50
C GLU A 31 5.04 21.91 -2.56
N ARG A 32 4.13 21.67 -1.60
CA ARG A 32 3.39 20.40 -1.46
C ARG A 32 2.79 19.91 -2.77
N ARG A 33 2.16 20.81 -3.54
CA ARG A 33 1.53 20.46 -4.83
C ARG A 33 2.55 19.94 -5.84
N LEU A 34 3.70 20.59 -5.95
CA LEU A 34 4.79 20.15 -6.83
C LEU A 34 5.35 18.80 -6.37
N HIS A 35 5.57 18.64 -5.06
CA HIS A 35 6.04 17.38 -4.48
C HIS A 35 5.09 16.22 -4.78
N LEU A 36 3.79 16.41 -4.56
CA LEU A 36 2.76 15.41 -4.87
C LEU A 36 2.76 15.04 -6.35
N LEU A 37 2.84 16.02 -7.24
CA LEU A 37 2.91 15.76 -8.68
C LEU A 37 4.14 14.96 -9.09
N LEU A 38 5.32 15.28 -8.55
CA LEU A 38 6.54 14.53 -8.82
C LEU A 38 6.45 13.10 -8.28
N ALA A 39 5.99 12.93 -7.04
CA ALA A 39 5.82 11.64 -6.40
C ALA A 39 4.80 10.78 -7.14
N LEU A 40 3.61 11.30 -7.43
CA LEU A 40 2.55 10.56 -8.10
C LEU A 40 2.84 10.31 -9.57
N ASN A 41 3.59 11.18 -10.24
CA ASN A 41 4.08 10.86 -11.58
C ASN A 41 5.03 9.66 -11.56
N LEU A 42 5.93 9.57 -10.57
CA LEU A 42 6.84 8.43 -10.43
C LEU A 42 6.09 7.14 -10.03
N LEU A 43 5.19 7.23 -9.05
CA LEU A 43 4.60 6.07 -8.38
C LEU A 43 3.30 5.58 -9.04
N VAL A 44 2.52 6.46 -9.67
CA VAL A 44 1.19 6.13 -10.20
C VAL A 44 1.14 6.33 -11.71
N PHE A 45 1.41 7.54 -12.20
CA PHE A 45 1.14 7.86 -13.61
C PHE A 45 2.15 7.23 -14.57
N ALA A 46 3.43 7.11 -14.20
CA ALA A 46 4.40 6.39 -15.02
C ALA A 46 4.06 4.89 -15.13
N PRO A 47 3.80 4.15 -14.02
CA PRO A 47 3.32 2.77 -14.10
C PRO A 47 2.01 2.61 -14.89
N MET A 48 1.08 3.55 -14.78
CA MET A 48 -0.16 3.55 -15.56
C MET A 48 0.12 3.59 -17.06
N ARG A 49 0.97 4.52 -17.51
CA ARG A 49 1.37 4.62 -18.93
C ARG A 49 2.12 3.38 -19.43
N GLN A 50 2.77 2.66 -18.53
CA GLN A 50 3.45 1.39 -18.82
C GLN A 50 2.50 0.18 -18.79
N GLY A 51 1.22 0.37 -18.49
CA GLY A 51 0.25 -0.72 -18.37
C GLY A 51 0.47 -1.62 -17.15
N ARG A 52 1.18 -1.12 -16.13
CA ARG A 52 1.57 -1.87 -14.93
C ARG A 52 0.72 -1.55 -13.71
N LEU A 53 -0.18 -0.57 -13.79
CA LEU A 53 -0.98 -0.11 -12.66
C LEU A 53 -2.27 -0.93 -12.51
N THR A 54 -2.53 -1.39 -11.31
CA THR A 54 -3.81 -1.99 -10.90
C THR A 54 -4.37 -1.19 -9.74
N LEU A 55 -5.64 -0.80 -9.82
CA LEU A 55 -6.36 -0.27 -8.66
C LEU A 55 -6.80 -1.44 -7.77
N ARG A 56 -6.46 -1.41 -6.49
CA ARG A 56 -6.81 -2.43 -5.50
C ARG A 56 -7.66 -1.82 -4.40
N LEU A 57 -8.94 -2.17 -4.37
CA LEU A 57 -9.88 -1.66 -3.38
C LEU A 57 -9.87 -2.56 -2.15
N LEU A 58 -9.56 -1.97 -0.99
CA LEU A 58 -9.77 -2.60 0.31
C LEU A 58 -11.26 -2.55 0.67
N ASP A 59 -11.81 -3.72 1.00
CA ASP A 59 -13.22 -3.90 1.33
C ASP A 59 -13.38 -4.83 2.55
N GLY A 60 -14.49 -4.67 3.26
CA GLY A 60 -14.99 -5.55 4.32
C GLY A 60 -14.74 -5.08 5.75
N TRP A 61 -13.64 -4.39 6.05
CA TRP A 61 -13.45 -3.72 7.34
C TRP A 61 -14.14 -2.36 7.37
N GLU A 62 -14.99 -2.18 8.38
CA GLU A 62 -15.75 -0.96 8.64
C GLU A 62 -15.97 -0.83 10.16
N ASN A 63 -16.20 0.38 10.67
CA ASN A 63 -16.65 0.60 12.05
C ASN A 63 -15.77 -0.07 13.14
N GLY A 64 -14.44 -0.08 12.98
CA GLY A 64 -13.49 -0.66 13.93
C GLY A 64 -13.27 -2.18 13.79
N ASP A 65 -13.82 -2.82 12.75
CA ASP A 65 -13.51 -4.20 12.41
C ASP A 65 -12.01 -4.42 12.12
N CYS A 66 -11.50 -5.57 12.55
CA CYS A 66 -10.13 -5.98 12.30
C CYS A 66 -9.99 -7.50 12.05
N GLU A 67 -11.09 -8.19 11.75
CA GLU A 67 -11.09 -9.63 11.52
C GLU A 67 -10.48 -9.98 10.15
N GLN A 68 -9.41 -10.79 10.15
CA GLN A 68 -8.54 -10.98 8.98
C GLN A 68 -9.25 -11.61 7.78
N HIS A 69 -10.29 -12.39 8.03
CA HIS A 69 -11.04 -13.12 7.00
C HIS A 69 -12.07 -12.24 6.28
N ARG A 70 -12.43 -11.09 6.87
CA ARG A 70 -13.36 -10.12 6.30
C ARG A 70 -12.66 -9.11 5.39
N LEU A 71 -11.33 -9.00 5.47
CA LEU A 71 -10.57 -8.06 4.65
C LEU A 71 -10.23 -8.65 3.27
N HIS A 72 -10.67 -7.97 2.23
CA HIS A 72 -10.45 -8.39 0.84
C HIS A 72 -9.89 -7.28 -0.03
N PHE A 73 -9.20 -7.70 -1.10
CA PHE A 73 -9.01 -6.86 -2.27
C PHE A 73 -10.03 -7.15 -3.35
N ARG A 74 -10.47 -6.09 -4.03
CA ARG A 74 -11.09 -6.17 -5.35
C ARG A 74 -10.26 -5.33 -6.32
N ASP A 75 -9.70 -5.97 -7.32
CA ASP A 75 -8.84 -5.32 -8.29
C ASP A 75 -9.67 -4.68 -9.41
N ALA A 76 -9.14 -3.64 -10.05
CA ALA A 76 -9.67 -3.04 -11.26
C ALA A 76 -8.51 -2.63 -12.17
N ASP A 77 -8.69 -2.83 -13.47
CA ASP A 77 -7.67 -2.50 -14.48
C ASP A 77 -7.70 -1.01 -14.81
N ILE A 78 -6.53 -0.36 -14.80
CA ILE A 78 -6.38 1.08 -15.04
C ILE A 78 -5.30 1.29 -16.10
N HIS A 79 -5.69 1.82 -17.26
CA HIS A 79 -4.77 2.06 -18.39
C HIS A 79 -4.57 3.56 -18.67
N ARG A 80 -5.54 4.40 -18.28
CA ARG A 80 -5.50 5.86 -18.45
C ARG A 80 -6.18 6.57 -17.26
N PRO A 81 -5.94 7.87 -17.07
CA PRO A 81 -6.49 8.61 -15.93
C PRO A 81 -8.01 8.51 -15.80
N GLN A 82 -8.75 8.52 -16.92
CA GLN A 82 -10.21 8.41 -16.89
C GLN A 82 -10.71 7.05 -16.37
N ASP A 83 -9.87 6.01 -16.41
CA ASP A 83 -10.23 4.70 -15.87
C ASP A 83 -10.20 4.71 -14.34
N LEU A 84 -9.44 5.59 -13.69
CA LEU A 84 -9.44 5.73 -12.21
C LEU A 84 -10.85 5.94 -11.67
N VAL A 85 -11.63 6.78 -12.34
CA VAL A 85 -13.01 7.10 -11.97
C VAL A 85 -13.94 5.95 -12.38
N ASN A 86 -13.81 5.49 -13.62
CA ASN A 86 -14.82 4.67 -14.28
C ASN A 86 -14.62 3.15 -14.16
N ALA A 87 -13.45 2.68 -13.72
CA ALA A 87 -13.14 1.25 -13.74
C ALA A 87 -14.08 0.45 -12.85
N THR A 88 -14.63 -0.64 -13.35
CA THR A 88 -15.45 -1.54 -12.55
C THR A 88 -14.55 -2.57 -11.88
N PRO A 89 -14.58 -2.71 -10.55
CA PRO A 89 -13.82 -3.74 -9.87
C PRO A 89 -14.23 -5.12 -10.37
N HIS A 90 -13.26 -6.02 -10.48
CA HIS A 90 -13.48 -7.41 -10.79
C HIS A 90 -14.46 -8.01 -9.77
N THR A 91 -15.32 -8.91 -10.25
CA THR A 91 -16.30 -9.60 -9.39
C THR A 91 -15.63 -10.50 -8.36
N GLN A 92 -14.44 -11.02 -8.69
CA GLN A 92 -13.63 -11.83 -7.80
C GLN A 92 -12.94 -10.95 -6.76
N SER A 93 -13.28 -11.18 -5.49
CA SER A 93 -12.50 -10.68 -4.37
C SER A 93 -11.41 -11.67 -3.97
N ARG A 94 -10.32 -11.18 -3.39
CA ARG A 94 -9.23 -12.02 -2.87
C ARG A 94 -9.02 -11.70 -1.39
N PRO A 95 -9.12 -12.68 -0.48
CA PRO A 95 -8.82 -12.45 0.94
C PRO A 95 -7.37 -12.02 1.11
N LEU A 96 -7.14 -11.04 1.98
CA LEU A 96 -5.85 -10.36 2.04
C LEU A 96 -4.88 -10.96 3.05
N LEU A 97 -5.34 -11.13 4.30
CA LEU A 97 -4.50 -11.47 5.44
C LEU A 97 -4.70 -12.93 5.87
N ALA A 98 -5.95 -13.40 5.96
CA ALA A 98 -6.26 -14.72 6.53
C ALA A 98 -5.52 -15.90 5.86
N PRO A 99 -5.45 -16.04 4.52
CA PRO A 99 -4.74 -17.17 3.93
C PRO A 99 -3.24 -17.16 4.24
N THR A 100 -2.60 -15.99 4.13
CA THR A 100 -1.17 -15.83 4.41
C THR A 100 -0.87 -16.04 5.91
N LEU A 101 -1.81 -15.67 6.80
CA LEU A 101 -1.70 -15.93 8.23
C LEU A 101 -1.75 -17.43 8.51
N GLU A 102 -2.73 -18.16 7.97
CA GLU A 102 -2.83 -19.61 8.21
C GLU A 102 -1.64 -20.38 7.63
N GLU A 103 -1.12 -19.96 6.47
CA GLU A 103 0.10 -20.54 5.90
C GLU A 103 1.31 -20.32 6.80
N ALA A 104 1.52 -19.10 7.28
CA ALA A 104 2.65 -18.78 8.16
C ALA A 104 2.54 -19.48 9.53
N LEU A 105 1.35 -19.56 10.11
CA LEU A 105 1.10 -20.30 11.35
C LEU A 105 1.34 -21.80 11.18
N SER A 106 0.81 -22.39 10.11
CA SER A 106 1.04 -23.81 9.79
C SER A 106 2.53 -24.11 9.62
N GLY A 107 3.27 -23.21 8.95
CA GLY A 107 4.72 -23.32 8.81
C GLY A 107 5.45 -23.25 10.16
N ALA A 108 5.06 -22.33 11.04
CA ALA A 108 5.65 -22.20 12.38
C ALA A 108 5.35 -23.42 13.27
N GLU A 109 4.11 -23.93 13.25
CA GLU A 109 3.71 -25.15 13.96
C GLU A 109 4.48 -26.38 13.46
N ALA A 110 4.65 -26.53 12.15
CA ALA A 110 5.43 -27.62 11.56
C ALA A 110 6.91 -27.59 11.97
N ASN A 111 7.44 -26.41 12.29
CA ASN A 111 8.78 -26.22 12.84
C ASN A 111 8.84 -26.32 14.37
N ALA A 112 7.78 -26.85 15.01
CA ALA A 112 7.65 -27.01 16.46
C ALA A 112 7.84 -25.72 17.27
N MET A 113 7.53 -24.56 16.68
CA MET A 113 7.51 -23.30 17.41
C MET A 113 6.32 -23.30 18.38
N GLY A 114 6.56 -22.97 19.65
CA GLY A 114 5.49 -22.74 20.62
C GLY A 114 4.77 -21.43 20.29
N LEU A 115 3.57 -21.52 19.73
CA LEU A 115 2.72 -20.37 19.46
C LEU A 115 1.65 -20.25 20.54
N ASP A 116 1.36 -19.02 20.96
CA ASP A 116 0.24 -18.74 21.86
C ASP A 116 -1.08 -19.16 21.19
N SER A 117 -2.02 -19.73 21.96
CA SER A 117 -3.31 -20.19 21.44
C SER A 117 -4.18 -19.05 20.89
N ASP A 118 -3.93 -17.81 21.31
CA ASP A 118 -4.65 -16.60 20.90
C ASP A 118 -3.93 -15.83 19.78
N ILE A 119 -2.83 -16.37 19.21
CA ILE A 119 -1.98 -15.69 18.22
C ILE A 119 -2.78 -15.16 17.01
N ARG A 120 -3.84 -15.86 16.62
CA ARG A 120 -4.75 -15.48 15.52
C ARG A 120 -5.53 -14.20 15.80
N LEU A 121 -5.84 -13.94 17.07
CA LEU A 121 -6.68 -12.81 17.51
C LEU A 121 -5.87 -11.54 17.77
N HIS A 122 -4.54 -11.63 17.87
CA HIS A 122 -3.68 -10.52 18.28
C HIS A 122 -2.58 -10.24 17.25
N PRO A 123 -2.86 -9.41 16.22
CA PRO A 123 -1.87 -9.04 15.20
C PRO A 123 -0.53 -8.55 15.73
N ALA A 124 -0.53 -7.86 16.87
CA ALA A 124 0.68 -7.38 17.53
C ALA A 124 1.64 -8.51 17.96
N LYS A 125 1.15 -9.75 18.11
CA LYS A 125 1.97 -10.92 18.42
C LYS A 125 2.57 -11.59 17.18
N TRP A 126 2.09 -11.30 15.98
CA TRP A 126 2.54 -11.96 14.75
C TRP A 126 4.04 -11.84 14.47
N PRO A 127 4.74 -10.74 14.79
CA PRO A 127 6.20 -10.66 14.60
C PRO A 127 7.03 -11.72 15.36
N ALA A 128 6.41 -12.59 16.16
CA ALA A 128 7.06 -13.69 16.88
C ALA A 128 7.37 -14.94 16.02
N PHE A 129 6.89 -15.02 14.77
CA PHE A 129 7.13 -16.17 13.89
C PHE A 129 7.51 -15.75 12.45
N PRO A 130 8.16 -16.64 11.66
CA PRO A 130 8.58 -16.33 10.29
C PRO A 130 7.40 -15.88 9.41
N GLY A 131 7.59 -14.79 8.67
CA GLY A 131 6.54 -14.16 7.85
C GLY A 131 5.52 -13.33 8.64
N GLY A 132 5.50 -13.46 9.96
CA GLY A 132 4.58 -12.76 10.83
C GLY A 132 4.84 -11.26 10.94
N LEU A 133 6.10 -10.81 10.78
CA LEU A 133 6.42 -9.38 10.71
C LEU A 133 5.83 -8.75 9.44
N SER A 134 5.98 -9.38 8.28
CA SER A 134 5.35 -8.92 7.02
C SER A 134 3.83 -8.91 7.12
N LEU A 135 3.22 -9.94 7.72
CA LEU A 135 1.78 -9.98 7.97
C LEU A 135 1.31 -8.81 8.85
N TYR A 136 2.02 -8.54 9.94
CA TYR A 136 1.69 -7.45 10.84
C TYR A 136 1.84 -6.09 10.17
N THR A 137 2.90 -5.90 9.38
CA THR A 137 3.09 -4.66 8.60
C THR A 137 1.96 -4.46 7.60
N ARG A 138 1.56 -5.50 6.85
CA ARG A 138 0.42 -5.41 5.92
C ARG A 138 -0.89 -5.12 6.64
N TYR A 139 -1.12 -5.72 7.81
CA TYR A 139 -2.25 -5.40 8.68
C TYR A 139 -2.27 -3.92 9.07
N LYS A 140 -1.13 -3.37 9.53
CA LYS A 140 -1.02 -1.96 9.90
C LYS A 140 -1.30 -1.02 8.72
N VAL A 141 -0.77 -1.32 7.54
CA VAL A 141 -1.04 -0.53 6.33
C VAL A 141 -2.55 -0.49 6.05
N CYS A 142 -3.21 -1.64 6.05
CA CYS A 142 -4.66 -1.70 5.80
C CYS A 142 -5.42 -0.95 6.89
N HIS A 143 -5.05 -1.12 8.16
CA HIS A 143 -5.69 -0.43 9.28
C HIS A 143 -5.60 1.09 9.12
N ARG A 144 -4.43 1.64 8.75
CA ARG A 144 -4.24 3.10 8.58
C ARG A 144 -4.95 3.66 7.36
N LEU A 145 -5.03 2.91 6.26
CA LEU A 145 -5.81 3.33 5.09
C LEU A 145 -7.33 3.37 5.36
N ILE A 146 -7.80 2.72 6.42
CA ILE A 146 -9.23 2.61 6.74
C ILE A 146 -9.61 3.53 7.90
N TYR A 147 -8.74 3.63 8.90
CA TYR A 147 -9.00 4.35 10.15
C TYR A 147 -8.16 5.61 10.33
N GLY A 148 -7.31 5.95 9.36
CA GLY A 148 -6.44 7.11 9.38
C GLY A 148 -5.11 6.87 10.09
N GLU A 149 -4.25 7.88 9.97
CA GLU A 149 -2.91 7.97 10.54
C GLU A 149 -2.55 9.46 10.67
N ASP A 150 -1.69 9.79 11.64
CA ASP A 150 -1.27 11.18 11.91
C ASP A 150 -0.10 11.60 11.00
N ASP A 151 0.79 10.66 10.65
CA ASP A 151 1.90 10.90 9.73
C ASP A 151 1.41 11.04 8.28
N SER A 152 1.73 12.16 7.62
CA SER A 152 1.30 12.43 6.23
C SER A 152 1.85 11.46 5.19
N TYR A 153 2.99 10.85 5.46
CA TYR A 153 3.66 9.92 4.56
C TYR A 153 4.48 8.87 5.30
N ARG A 154 4.40 7.62 4.83
CA ARG A 154 5.26 6.51 5.28
C ARG A 154 5.83 5.76 4.08
N SER A 155 7.03 5.21 4.26
CA SER A 155 7.66 4.31 3.30
C SER A 155 8.08 3.03 3.99
N ILE A 156 7.77 1.90 3.37
CA ILE A 156 7.90 0.58 3.95
C ILE A 156 8.54 -0.35 2.93
N ARG A 157 9.49 -1.17 3.39
CA ARG A 157 9.95 -2.36 2.69
C ARG A 157 9.25 -3.56 3.31
N CYS A 158 8.57 -4.39 2.52
CA CYS A 158 7.81 -5.53 3.03
C CYS A 158 7.85 -6.70 2.05
N GLU A 159 8.19 -7.89 2.53
CA GLU A 159 8.00 -9.12 1.78
C GLU A 159 6.52 -9.46 1.66
N THR A 160 6.12 -9.92 0.47
CA THR A 160 4.75 -10.33 0.17
C THR A 160 4.78 -11.63 -0.63
N PRO A 161 3.64 -12.35 -0.77
CA PRO A 161 3.57 -13.50 -1.67
C PRO A 161 3.95 -13.18 -3.13
N ALA A 162 3.83 -11.91 -3.55
CA ALA A 162 4.24 -11.43 -4.88
C ALA A 162 5.72 -11.00 -4.97
N GLY A 163 6.50 -11.25 -3.92
CA GLY A 163 7.89 -10.81 -3.78
C GLY A 163 8.07 -9.59 -2.89
N LEU A 164 9.30 -9.08 -2.86
CA LEU A 164 9.66 -7.92 -2.04
C LEU A 164 9.03 -6.64 -2.63
N ARG A 165 8.34 -5.89 -1.77
CA ARG A 165 7.65 -4.66 -2.14
C ARG A 165 8.19 -3.46 -1.40
N GLU A 166 8.19 -2.36 -2.11
CA GLU A 166 8.21 -1.01 -1.55
C GLU A 166 6.76 -0.52 -1.48
N ILE A 167 6.36 0.04 -0.35
CA ILE A 167 5.01 0.55 -0.11
C ILE A 167 5.14 1.99 0.35
N HIS A 168 4.46 2.89 -0.35
CA HIS A 168 4.32 4.30 0.02
C HIS A 168 2.90 4.54 0.50
N GLU A 169 2.72 4.96 1.73
CA GLU A 169 1.42 5.39 2.27
C GLU A 169 1.37 6.91 2.24
N PHE A 170 0.24 7.44 1.79
CA PHE A 170 -0.09 8.86 1.77
C PHE A 170 -1.35 9.06 2.61
N HIS A 171 -1.26 9.94 3.60
CA HIS A 171 -2.34 10.31 4.51
C HIS A 171 -2.56 11.82 4.37
N LEU A 172 -3.41 12.19 3.41
CA LEU A 172 -3.53 13.57 2.95
C LEU A 172 -4.95 14.10 3.22
N GLU A 173 -5.13 15.42 3.14
CA GLU A 173 -6.47 16.03 3.19
C GLU A 173 -7.39 15.52 2.08
N GLU A 174 -6.83 15.16 0.92
CA GLU A 174 -7.57 14.59 -0.20
C GLU A 174 -7.99 13.14 0.04
N GLY A 175 -7.35 12.47 1.00
CA GLY A 175 -7.65 11.12 1.49
C GLY A 175 -6.41 10.22 1.63
N ASP A 176 -6.66 8.98 2.03
CA ASP A 176 -5.66 7.96 2.30
C ASP A 176 -5.54 6.95 1.16
N PHE A 177 -4.30 6.69 0.74
CA PHE A 177 -4.01 5.63 -0.21
C PHE A 177 -2.58 5.17 -0.06
N ALA A 178 -2.28 3.99 -0.59
CA ALA A 178 -0.93 3.50 -0.70
C ALA A 178 -0.59 3.12 -2.14
N VAL A 179 0.69 3.16 -2.47
CA VAL A 179 1.23 2.59 -3.70
C VAL A 179 2.20 1.48 -3.33
N SER A 180 1.89 0.25 -3.74
CA SER A 180 2.76 -0.92 -3.59
C SER A 180 3.40 -1.25 -4.93
N LEU A 181 4.72 -1.24 -4.98
CA LEU A 181 5.49 -1.50 -6.18
C LEU A 181 6.63 -2.50 -5.89
N PRO A 182 7.17 -3.17 -6.91
CA PRO A 182 8.34 -4.02 -6.75
C PRO A 182 9.51 -3.22 -6.19
N HIS A 183 10.16 -3.76 -5.15
CA HIS A 183 11.41 -3.21 -4.67
C HIS A 183 12.51 -3.39 -5.74
N GLU A 184 13.49 -2.50 -5.80
CA GLU A 184 14.54 -2.59 -6.84
C GLU A 184 15.43 -3.83 -6.70
N ASP A 185 15.60 -4.31 -5.47
CA ASP A 185 16.29 -5.56 -5.16
C ASP A 185 15.45 -6.82 -5.47
N SER A 186 14.24 -6.68 -6.01
CA SER A 186 13.42 -7.85 -6.37
C SER A 186 14.03 -8.60 -7.55
N PRO A 187 14.04 -9.95 -7.54
CA PRO A 187 14.49 -10.76 -8.67
C PRO A 187 13.76 -10.39 -9.97
N ALA A 188 14.45 -10.50 -11.12
CA ALA A 188 13.92 -10.12 -12.44
C ALA A 188 12.60 -10.83 -12.82
N ASP A 189 12.37 -12.04 -12.32
CA ASP A 189 11.15 -12.83 -12.59
C ASP A 189 10.00 -12.52 -11.61
N SER A 190 10.16 -11.51 -10.74
CA SER A 190 9.13 -11.12 -9.75
C SER A 190 7.95 -10.39 -10.42
N ASP A 191 6.80 -10.41 -9.76
CA ASP A 191 5.61 -9.67 -10.20
C ASP A 191 5.91 -8.17 -10.27
N ASP A 192 5.93 -7.63 -11.50
CA ASP A 192 6.25 -6.24 -11.81
C ASP A 192 5.03 -5.29 -11.67
N THR A 193 3.87 -5.79 -11.26
CA THR A 193 2.63 -5.02 -11.09
C THR A 193 2.78 -3.96 -10.00
N VAL A 194 2.24 -2.77 -10.24
CA VAL A 194 2.10 -1.69 -9.24
C VAL A 194 0.64 -1.62 -8.77
N GLY A 195 0.42 -1.74 -7.47
CA GLY A 195 -0.90 -1.62 -6.87
C GLY A 195 -1.14 -0.24 -6.29
N LEU A 196 -2.12 0.50 -6.82
CA LEU A 196 -2.72 1.65 -6.15
C LEU A 196 -3.80 1.13 -5.19
N VAL A 197 -3.54 1.20 -3.89
CA VAL A 197 -4.36 0.63 -2.83
C VAL A 197 -5.13 1.73 -2.10
N LEU A 198 -6.44 1.57 -1.95
CA LEU A 198 -7.26 2.49 -1.16
C LEU A 198 -8.52 1.80 -0.64
N HIS A 199 -9.11 2.34 0.44
CA HIS A 199 -10.38 1.83 0.96
C HIS A 199 -11.56 2.17 0.04
N ALA A 200 -12.50 1.25 -0.09
CA ALA A 200 -13.65 1.39 -0.97
C ALA A 200 -14.45 2.68 -0.71
N ALA A 201 -14.55 3.15 0.54
CA ALA A 201 -15.25 4.40 0.87
C ALA A 201 -14.52 5.65 0.36
N GLN A 202 -13.19 5.61 0.24
CA GLN A 202 -12.39 6.73 -0.23
C GLN A 202 -12.23 6.75 -1.76
N ARG A 203 -12.70 5.70 -2.45
CA ARG A 203 -12.55 5.52 -3.89
C ARG A 203 -12.92 6.75 -4.69
N SER A 204 -14.14 7.27 -4.51
CA SER A 204 -14.60 8.38 -5.33
C SER A 204 -13.71 9.61 -5.16
N ALA A 205 -13.39 9.99 -3.93
CA ALA A 205 -12.57 11.18 -3.66
C ALA A 205 -11.16 11.06 -4.27
N ILE A 206 -10.48 9.95 -3.98
CA ILE A 206 -9.09 9.73 -4.42
C ILE A 206 -9.00 9.59 -5.93
N THR A 207 -9.90 8.85 -6.57
CA THR A 207 -9.77 8.59 -8.01
C THR A 207 -10.09 9.82 -8.86
N HIS A 208 -11.04 10.66 -8.43
CA HIS A 208 -11.29 11.95 -9.09
C HIS A 208 -10.12 12.89 -8.91
N TRP A 209 -9.60 13.04 -7.68
CA TRP A 209 -8.44 13.88 -7.41
C TRP A 209 -7.20 13.46 -8.23
N LEU A 210 -6.91 12.16 -8.29
CA LEU A 210 -5.80 11.64 -9.10
C LEU A 210 -6.02 11.85 -10.60
N ALA A 211 -7.25 11.72 -11.10
CA ALA A 211 -7.56 11.98 -12.50
C ALA A 211 -7.36 13.46 -12.85
N ASP A 212 -7.87 14.37 -12.02
CA ASP A 212 -7.69 15.82 -12.17
C ASP A 212 -6.22 16.23 -12.12
N LEU A 213 -5.44 15.57 -11.27
CA LEU A 213 -4.01 15.81 -11.14
C LEU A 213 -3.24 15.33 -12.37
N ALA A 214 -3.65 14.21 -12.98
CA ALA A 214 -3.02 13.65 -14.17
C ALA A 214 -3.15 14.55 -15.41
N GLU A 215 -4.19 15.40 -15.46
CA GLU A 215 -4.41 16.35 -16.57
C GLU A 215 -3.54 17.61 -16.46
N GLN A 216 -2.80 17.78 -15.36
CA GLN A 216 -1.94 18.93 -15.14
C GLN A 216 -0.53 18.69 -15.69
N PRO A 217 -0.06 19.46 -16.68
CA PRO A 217 1.29 19.30 -17.21
C PRO A 217 2.32 19.70 -16.15
N LEU A 218 3.28 18.82 -15.85
CA LEU A 218 4.46 19.15 -15.03
C LEU A 218 5.19 20.40 -15.56
N SER A 219 5.21 20.57 -16.88
CA SER A 219 5.82 21.73 -17.55
C SER A 219 5.14 23.07 -17.24
N LYS A 220 3.87 23.08 -16.82
CA LYS A 220 3.16 24.32 -16.44
C LYS A 220 3.46 24.78 -15.00
N LEU A 221 4.12 23.95 -14.19
CA LEU A 221 4.41 24.24 -12.79
C LEU A 221 5.89 24.54 -12.52
N MET A 222 6.75 24.31 -13.51
CA MET A 222 8.17 24.67 -13.47
C MET A 222 8.47 26.03 -14.13
N GLY A 223 7.44 26.82 -14.45
CA GLY A 223 7.53 28.11 -15.14
C GLY A 223 7.07 29.27 -14.27
#